data_AF-A0A7Y7DKT8-F1
#
_entry.id   AF-A0A7Y7DKT8-F1
#
_cell.length_a   1.000
_cell.length_b   1.000
_cell.length_c   1.000
_cell.angle_alpha   90.00
_cell.angle_beta   90.00
_cell.angle_gamma   90.00
#
_symmetry.space_group_name_H-M   'P 1'
#
loop_
_entity.id
_entity.type
_entity.pdbx_description
1 polymer ?
#
loop_
_entity_poly.entity_id
_entity_poly.type
_entity_poly.pdbx_seq_one_letter_code
_entity_poly.pdbx_strand_id
1 'polypeptide(L)'
;MDFFTQFFDTATPVQLVAIGASVLLVWFLPALVALACNRKHFKLIALACIPAGLSVIAWSGVMIWAFTGNMMNRFNKKAANPE
;
A
#
# COMPACT_ATOMS: atom_id res chain seq x y z
N MET A 1 14.16 -23.02 13.80
CA MET A 1 14.85 -21.86 13.21
C MET A 1 15.59 -22.24 11.92
N ASP A 2 15.76 -23.54 11.66
CA ASP A 2 16.58 -24.10 10.57
C ASP A 2 16.08 -23.80 9.15
N PHE A 3 14.76 -23.60 8.98
CA PHE A 3 14.21 -23.25 7.66
C PHE A 3 14.73 -21.90 7.16
N PHE A 4 14.74 -20.88 8.02
CA PHE A 4 15.18 -19.54 7.63
C PHE A 4 16.69 -19.52 7.39
N THR A 5 17.48 -20.19 8.23
CA THR A 5 18.94 -20.27 8.04
C THR A 5 19.29 -21.02 6.76
N GLN A 6 18.66 -22.17 6.50
CA GLN A 6 18.85 -22.91 5.25
C GLN A 6 18.43 -22.08 4.02
N PHE A 7 17.34 -21.31 4.13
CA PHE A 7 16.89 -20.44 3.06
C PHE A 7 17.91 -19.33 2.75
N PHE A 8 18.43 -18.66 3.78
CA PHE A 8 19.44 -17.62 3.60
C PHE A 8 20.80 -18.16 3.12
N ASP A 9 21.18 -19.39 3.51
CA ASP A 9 22.42 -20.02 3.05
C ASP A 9 22.37 -20.49 1.58
N THR A 10 21.18 -20.87 1.10
CA THR A 10 20.99 -21.40 -0.27
C THR A 10 20.42 -20.38 -1.25
N ALA A 11 19.89 -19.25 -0.77
CA ALA A 11 19.30 -18.23 -1.62
C ALA A 11 20.36 -17.50 -2.44
N THR A 12 20.15 -17.45 -3.75
CA THR A 12 20.96 -16.62 -4.64
C THR A 12 20.71 -15.12 -4.37
N PRO A 13 21.68 -14.24 -4.70
CA PRO A 13 21.49 -12.79 -4.57
C PRO A 13 20.25 -12.27 -5.32
N VAL A 14 19.94 -12.86 -6.47
CA VAL A 14 18.76 -12.51 -7.27
C VAL A 14 17.46 -12.88 -6.55
N GLN A 15 17.40 -14.05 -5.90
CA GLN A 15 16.23 -14.44 -5.12
C GLN A 15 16.02 -13.52 -3.92
N LEU A 16 17.09 -13.13 -3.22
CA LEU A 16 16.99 -12.19 -2.10
C LEU A 16 16.46 -10.82 -2.55
N VAL A 17 16.95 -10.31 -3.68
CA VAL A 17 16.44 -9.06 -4.26
C VAL A 17 14.97 -9.19 -4.66
N ALA A 18 14.58 -10.30 -5.30
CA ALA A 18 13.19 -10.54 -5.71
C ALA A 18 12.24 -10.60 -4.50
N ILE A 19 12.67 -11.23 -3.41
CA ILE A 19 11.89 -11.32 -2.16
C ILE A 19 11.82 -9.96 -1.47
N GLY A 20 12.94 -9.23 -1.39
CA GLY A 20 12.93 -7.87 -0.85
C GLY A 20 11.97 -6.95 -1.64
N ALA A 21 11.99 -7.05 -2.97
CA ALA A 21 11.08 -6.31 -3.83
C ALA A 21 9.62 -6.73 -3.64
N SER A 22 9.33 -8.03 -3.51
CA SER A 22 7.95 -8.50 -3.28
C SER A 22 7.41 -8.08 -1.92
N VAL A 23 8.24 -8.12 -0.88
CA VAL A 23 7.88 -7.60 0.45
C VAL A 23 7.56 -6.11 0.37
N LEU A 24 8.38 -5.30 -0.31
CA LEU A 24 8.11 -3.88 -0.50
C LEU A 24 6.83 -3.62 -1.30
N LEU A 25 6.57 -4.42 -2.34
CA LEU A 25 5.34 -4.33 -3.13
C LEU A 25 4.09 -4.62 -2.29
N VAL A 26 4.14 -5.65 -1.44
CA VAL A 26 3.03 -5.98 -0.55
C VAL A 26 2.89 -4.92 0.57
N TRP A 27 4.01 -4.44 1.10
CA TRP A 27 4.01 -3.40 2.13
C TRP A 27 3.40 -2.08 1.63
N PHE A 28 3.73 -1.68 0.40
CA PHE A 28 3.22 -0.48 -0.27
C PHE A 28 2.02 -0.75 -1.19
N LEU A 29 1.38 -1.92 -1.09
CA LEU A 29 0.20 -2.26 -1.87
C LEU A 29 -0.94 -1.22 -1.77
N PRO A 30 -1.26 -0.66 -0.58
CA PRO A 30 -2.27 0.39 -0.45
C PRO A 30 -1.93 1.65 -1.26
N ALA A 31 -0.63 2.00 -1.35
CA ALA A 31 -0.17 3.13 -2.15
C ALA A 31 -0.34 2.86 -3.65
N LEU A 32 -0.05 1.63 -4.12
CA LEU A 32 -0.29 1.26 -5.52
C LEU A 32 -1.78 1.35 -5.89
N VAL A 33 -2.67 0.88 -4.99
CA VAL A 33 -4.12 1.02 -5.18
C VAL A 33 -4.52 2.50 -5.22
N ALA A 34 -3.98 3.33 -4.34
CA ALA A 34 -4.22 4.76 -4.32
C ALA A 34 -3.72 5.47 -5.59
N LEU A 35 -2.66 4.98 -6.22
CA LEU A 35 -2.14 5.54 -7.48
C LEU A 35 -3.12 5.34 -8.64
N ALA A 36 -3.93 4.27 -8.62
CA ALA A 36 -4.97 4.00 -9.59
C ALA A 36 -6.31 4.67 -9.24
N CYS A 37 -6.76 4.55 -7.99
CA CYS A 37 -8.08 5.03 -7.56
C CYS A 37 -8.08 6.49 -7.09
N ASN A 38 -6.99 6.98 -6.49
CA ASN A 38 -7.00 8.25 -5.76
C ASN A 38 -5.72 9.07 -5.91
N ARG A 39 -5.34 9.35 -7.17
CA ARG A 39 -4.15 10.13 -7.59
C ARG A 39 -3.88 11.39 -6.75
N LYS A 40 -4.92 12.08 -6.27
CA LYS A 40 -4.80 13.30 -5.46
C LYS A 40 -4.31 13.04 -4.03
N HIS A 41 -4.78 11.97 -3.38
CA HIS A 41 -4.40 11.64 -2.00
C HIS A 41 -3.31 10.56 -1.91
N PHE A 42 -2.79 10.09 -3.05
CA PHE A 42 -1.70 9.13 -3.11
C PHE A 42 -0.52 9.49 -2.20
N LYS A 43 -0.09 10.77 -2.18
CA LYS A 43 1.03 11.21 -1.32
C LYS A 43 0.75 10.97 0.17
N LEU A 44 -0.48 11.21 0.62
CA LEU A 44 -0.86 10.99 2.02
C LEU A 44 -0.93 9.49 2.35
N ILE A 45 -1.46 8.68 1.43
CA ILE A 45 -1.51 7.21 1.58
C ILE A 45 -0.11 6.62 1.63
N ALA A 46 0.80 7.07 0.76
CA ALA A 46 2.18 6.61 0.73
C ALA A 46 2.91 6.95 2.04
N LEU A 47 2.69 8.15 2.58
CA LEU A 47 3.27 8.57 3.86
C LEU A 47 2.69 7.77 5.03
N ALA A 48 1.38 7.50 5.01
CA ALA A 48 0.71 6.68 6.02
C ALA A 48 1.14 5.21 5.95
N CYS A 49 1.56 4.70 4.78
CA CYS A 49 2.06 3.33 4.63
C CYS A 49 3.33 3.04 5.45
N ILE A 50 4.15 4.07 5.72
CA ILE A 50 5.38 3.95 6.51
C ILE A 50 5.06 3.51 7.97
N PRO A 51 4.24 4.25 8.75
CA PRO A 51 3.81 3.80 10.07
C PRO A 51 2.76 2.69 10.02
N ALA A 52 1.90 2.65 8.98
CA ALA A 52 0.84 1.65 8.91
C ALA A 52 1.37 0.23 8.66
N GLY A 53 2.54 0.07 8.03
CA GLY A 53 3.14 -1.24 7.88
C GLY A 53 3.48 -1.93 9.22
N LEU A 54 3.69 -1.16 10.29
CA LEU A 54 3.92 -1.70 11.64
C LEU A 54 2.65 -2.26 12.30
N SER A 55 1.47 -2.02 11.73
CA SER A 55 0.20 -2.47 12.29
C SER A 55 -0.80 -2.91 11.22
N VAL A 56 -1.22 -4.17 11.27
CA VAL A 56 -2.20 -4.76 10.35
C VAL A 56 -3.50 -3.95 10.30
N ILE A 57 -3.92 -3.39 11.44
CA ILE A 57 -5.15 -2.57 11.53
C ILE A 57 -4.98 -1.27 10.75
N ALA A 58 -3.86 -0.57 10.97
CA ALA A 58 -3.56 0.66 10.23
C ALA A 58 -3.45 0.38 8.74
N TRP A 59 -2.72 -0.68 8.35
CA TRP A 59 -2.55 -1.10 6.96
C TRP A 59 -3.89 -1.37 6.27
N SER A 60 -4.79 -2.10 6.93
CA SER A 60 -6.15 -2.38 6.41
C SER A 60 -6.98 -1.10 6.27
N GLY A 61 -6.88 -0.17 7.22
CA GLY A 61 -7.54 1.14 7.16
C GLY A 61 -7.07 1.98 5.96
N VAL A 62 -5.75 2.04 5.71
CA VAL A 62 -5.23 2.77 4.54
C VAL A 62 -5.64 2.11 3.23
N MET A 63 -5.78 0.78 3.20
CA MET A 63 -6.28 0.04 2.04
C MET A 63 -7.73 0.41 1.72
N ILE A 64 -8.63 0.39 2.71
CA ILE A 64 -10.02 0.83 2.52
C ILE A 64 -10.07 2.30 2.06
N TRP A 65 -9.24 3.15 2.65
CA TRP A 65 -9.16 4.56 2.27
C TRP A 65 -8.65 4.75 0.82
N ALA A 66 -7.71 3.92 0.37
CA ALA A 66 -7.23 3.90 -1.01
C ALA A 66 -8.35 3.59 -2.02
N PHE A 67 -9.25 2.66 -1.69
CA PHE A 67 -10.42 2.34 -2.52
C PHE A 67 -11.50 3.44 -2.46
N THR A 68 -11.86 3.90 -1.26
CA THR A 68 -12.99 4.82 -1.05
C THR A 68 -12.70 6.26 -1.48
N GLY A 69 -11.45 6.72 -1.43
CA GLY A 69 -11.15 8.15 -1.59
C GLY A 69 -11.52 8.73 -2.97
N ASN A 70 -11.65 7.90 -4.01
CA ASN A 70 -12.19 8.34 -5.31
C ASN A 70 -13.68 8.71 -5.24
N MET A 71 -14.46 7.94 -4.48
CA MET A 71 -15.91 8.12 -4.36
C MET A 71 -16.23 9.46 -3.66
N MET A 72 -15.53 9.75 -2.56
CA MET A 72 -15.71 11.01 -1.81
C MET A 72 -15.48 12.25 -2.67
N ASN A 73 -14.48 12.20 -3.55
CA ASN A 73 -14.13 13.29 -4.44
C ASN A 73 -15.21 13.54 -5.52
N ARG A 74 -15.96 12.51 -5.91
CA ARG A 74 -17.12 12.64 -6.82
C ARG A 74 -18.35 13.21 -6.11
N PHE A 75 -18.60 12.83 -4.86
CA PHE A 75 -19.69 13.41 -4.06
C PHE A 75 -19.48 14.89 -3.78
N ASN A 76 -18.26 15.31 -3.41
CA ASN A 76 -17.97 16.73 -3.18
C ASN A 76 -18.14 17.60 -4.43
N LYS A 77 -17.78 17.07 -5.62
CA LYS A 77 -18.04 17.77 -6.88
C LYS A 77 -19.53 17.91 -7.19
N LYS A 78 -20.35 16.91 -6.85
CA LYS A 78 -21.80 16.93 -7.08
C LYS A 78 -22.52 17.84 -6.08
N ALA A 79 -22.04 17.95 -4.84
CA ALA A 79 -22.58 18.87 -3.84
C ALA A 79 -22.24 20.34 -4.13
N ALA A 80 -21.11 20.61 -4.78
CA ALA A 80 -20.67 21.96 -5.14
C ALA A 80 -21.35 22.54 -6.41
N ASN A 81 -22.04 21.71 -7.20
CA ASN A 81 -22.87 22.15 -8.33
C ASN A 81 -24.28 21.56 -8.18
N PRO A 82 -25.12 22.15 -7.30
CA PRO A 82 -26.53 21.82 -7.27
C PRO A 82 -27.17 22.46 -8.50
N GLU A 83 -27.50 21.64 -9.50
CA GLU A 83 -28.34 22.07 -10.62
C GLU A 83 -29.77 22.30 -10.16
#